data_AF-A0A9N9GSN8-F1
#
_entry.id   AF-A0A9N9GSN8-F1
#
_cell.length_a   1.000
_cell.length_b   1.000
_cell.length_c   1.000
_cell.angle_alpha   90.00
_cell.angle_beta   90.00
_cell.angle_gamma   90.00
#
_symmetry.space_group_name_H-M   'P 1'
#
loop_
_entity.id
_entity.type
_entity.pdbx_description
1 polymer ?
#
loop_
_entity_poly.entity_id
_entity_poly.type
_entity_poly.pdbx_seq_one_letter_code
_entity_poly.pdbx_strand_id
1 'polypeptide(L)' 'DRDKIRPKMVHEIEGVLSRFGKMETIGILIAPSKNHFTQRSIDRVESSEFNLILTDELYLNLDLIQFVENK' A
#
# COMPACT_ATOMS: atom_id res chain seq x y z
N ASP A 1 16.90 9.02 0.43
CA ASP A 1 16.17 8.89 -0.85
C ASP A 1 16.49 7.69 -1.74
N ARG A 2 17.66 7.03 -1.61
CA ARG A 2 17.92 5.79 -2.37
C ARG A 2 17.15 4.58 -1.82
N ASP A 3 16.89 4.54 -0.51
CA ASP A 3 16.24 3.40 0.16
C ASP A 3 14.72 3.57 0.37
N LYS A 4 14.13 4.64 -0.20
CA LYS A 4 12.69 4.88 -0.09
C LYS A 4 11.92 4.12 -1.16
N ILE A 5 10.78 3.56 -0.77
CA ILE A 5 9.79 2.94 -1.66
C ILE A 5 9.15 4.04 -2.50
N ARG A 6 9.22 3.86 -3.82
CA ARG A 6 8.80 4.83 -4.85
C ARG A 6 7.48 4.42 -5.49
N PRO A 7 6.79 5.33 -6.19
CA PRO A 7 5.53 5.03 -6.88
C PRO A 7 5.60 3.84 -7.84
N LYS A 8 6.78 3.58 -8.43
CA LYS A 8 6.99 2.44 -9.32
C LYS A 8 6.65 1.11 -8.65
N MET A 9 7.03 0.94 -7.39
CA MET A 9 6.77 -0.31 -6.65
C MET A 9 5.27 -0.47 -6.33
N VAL A 10 4.56 0.63 -6.10
CA VAL A 10 3.09 0.63 -6.00
C VAL A 10 2.48 0.18 -7.32
N HIS A 11 2.96 0.73 -8.44
CA HIS A 11 2.49 0.36 -9.77
C HIS A 11 2.72 -1.10 -10.14
N GLU A 12 3.86 -1.66 -9.75
CA GLU A 12 4.17 -3.08 -9.93
C GLU A 12 3.16 -3.97 -9.20
N ILE A 13 2.74 -3.59 -7.99
CA ILE A 13 1.71 -4.31 -7.22
C ILE A 13 0.32 -4.13 -7.80
N GLU A 14 -0.06 -2.93 -8.24
CA GLU A 14 -1.32 -2.72 -8.97
C GLU A 14 -1.41 -3.65 -10.20
N GLY A 15 -0.30 -3.84 -10.91
CA GLY A 15 -0.19 -4.80 -12.01
C GLY A 15 -0.48 -6.25 -11.58
N VAL A 16 -0.04 -6.66 -10.38
CA VAL A 16 -0.38 -7.96 -9.81
C VAL A 16 -1.87 -8.01 -9.44
N LEU A 17 -2.37 -7.00 -8.72
CA LEU A 17 -3.77 -6.92 -8.27
C LEU A 17 -4.78 -6.87 -9.42
N SER A 18 -4.38 -6.35 -10.59
CA SER A 18 -5.21 -6.32 -11.81
C SER A 18 -5.69 -7.70 -12.27
N ARG A 19 -5.04 -8.78 -11.81
CA ARG A 19 -5.39 -10.18 -12.11
C ARG A 19 -6.46 -10.75 -11.16
N PHE A 20 -6.87 -9.99 -10.16
CA PHE A 20 -7.82 -10.40 -9.12
C PHE A 20 -9.00 -9.42 -9.03
N GLY A 21 -10.02 -9.77 -8.25
CA GLY A 21 -11.16 -8.88 -7.98
C GLY A 21 -10.71 -7.60 -7.28
N LYS A 22 -10.84 -6.45 -7.96
CA LYS A 22 -10.36 -5.13 -7.48
C LYS A 22 -10.79 -4.79 -6.04
N MET A 23 -12.01 -5.19 -5.68
CA MET A 23 -12.62 -4.85 -4.39
C MET A 23 -12.46 -5.94 -3.31
N GLU A 24 -12.14 -7.16 -3.73
CA GLU A 24 -12.08 -8.35 -2.87
C GLU A 24 -10.66 -8.66 -2.41
N THR A 25 -9.67 -8.15 -3.14
CA THR A 25 -8.25 -8.36 -2.84
C THR A 25 -7.65 -7.10 -2.22
N ILE A 26 -6.84 -7.27 -1.18
CA ILE A 26 -6.07 -6.20 -0.53
C ILE A 26 -4.60 -6.43 -0.83
N GLY A 27 -3.94 -5.42 -1.41
CA GLY A 27 -2.47 -5.41 -1.52
C GLY A 27 -1.85 -4.70 -0.33
N ILE A 28 -0.82 -5.30 0.25
CA ILE A 28 -0.12 -4.75 1.43
C ILE A 28 1.35 -4.58 1.08
N LEU A 29 1.83 -3.35 1.22
CA LEU A 29 3.25 -3.00 1.14
C LEU A 29 3.78 -2.74 2.54
N ILE A 30 4.72 -3.59 2.98
CA ILE A 30 5.35 -3.49 4.29
C ILE A 30 6.78 -2.96 4.11
N ALA A 31 7.13 -1.94 4.87
CA ALA A 31 8.48 -1.40 4.96
C ALA A 31 9.03 -1.54 6.39
N PRO A 32 10.34 -1.37 6.61
CA PRO A 32 10.90 -1.30 7.96
C PRO A 32 10.33 -0.16 8.83
N SER A 33 9.86 0.92 8.20
CA SER A 33 9.14 2.02 8.85
C SER A 33 8.30 2.80 7.82
N LYS A 34 7.15 3.34 8.22
CA LYS A 34 6.30 4.20 7.37
C LYS A 34 7.05 5.38 6.72
N ASN A 35 8.14 5.87 7.32
CA ASN A 35 8.96 6.95 6.73
C ASN A 35 9.75 6.53 5.47
N HIS A 36 9.78 5.23 5.15
CA HIS A 36 10.42 4.71 3.95
C HIS A 36 9.55 4.87 2.70
N PHE A 37 8.28 5.23 2.81
CA PHE A 37 7.47 5.61 1.66
C PHE A 37 7.78 7.06 1.26
N THR A 38 7.95 7.30 -0.03
CA THR A 38 7.96 8.68 -0.56
C THR A 38 6.55 9.27 -0.52
N GLN A 39 6.41 10.60 -0.48
CA GLN A 39 5.11 11.24 -0.59
C GLN A 39 4.38 10.79 -1.87
N ARG A 40 5.09 10.73 -3.00
CA ARG A 40 4.51 10.28 -4.27
C ARG A 40 3.95 8.84 -4.24
N SER A 41 4.53 7.95 -3.43
CA SER A 41 3.97 6.59 -3.28
C SER A 41 2.69 6.59 -2.45
N ILE A 42 2.60 7.48 -1.45
CA ILE A 42 1.37 7.69 -0.68
C ILE A 42 0.29 8.24 -1.61
N ASP A 43 0.59 9.33 -2.33
CA ASP A 43 -0.33 9.94 -3.30
C ASP A 43 -0.83 8.92 -4.34
N ARG A 44 0.05 8.01 -4.79
CA ARG A 44 -0.33 6.95 -5.74
C ARG A 44 -1.33 5.98 -5.13
N VAL A 45 -1.11 5.52 -3.90
CA VAL A 45 -2.03 4.62 -3.19
C VAL A 45 -3.38 5.28 -2.96
N GLU A 46 -3.41 6.56 -2.58
CA GLU A 46 -4.67 7.30 -2.39
C GLU A 46 -5.46 7.45 -3.70
N SER A 47 -4.77 7.56 -4.84
CA SER A 47 -5.40 7.63 -6.17
C SER A 47 -5.73 6.27 -6.80
N SER A 48 -5.34 5.16 -6.16
CA SER A 48 -5.45 3.83 -6.73
C SER A 48 -6.90 3.34 -6.73
N GLU A 49 -7.32 2.67 -7.81
CA GLU A 49 -8.61 1.96 -7.86
C GLU A 49 -8.59 0.63 -7.08
N PHE A 50 -7.43 0.21 -6.59
CA PHE A 50 -7.23 -1.01 -5.83
C PHE A 50 -7.12 -0.73 -4.34
N ASN A 51 -7.61 -1.67 -3.53
CA ASN A 51 -7.42 -1.66 -2.08
C ASN A 51 -5.94 -1.89 -1.73
N LEU A 52 -5.27 -0.83 -1.32
CA LEU A 52 -3.83 -0.84 -1.01
C LEU A 52 -3.58 -0.27 0.38
N ILE A 53 -2.70 -0.94 1.13
CA ILE A 53 -2.24 -0.50 2.45
C ILE A 53 -0.72 -0.31 2.38
N LEU A 54 -0.26 0.88 2.76
CA LEU A 54 1.16 1.14 3.05
C LEU A 54 1.36 1.07 4.57
N THR A 55 2.20 0.16 5.02
CA THR A 55 2.40 -0.08 6.46
C THR A 55 3.85 -0.41 6.78
N ASP A 56 4.13 -0.59 8.05
CA ASP A 56 5.38 -1.14 8.55
C ASP A 56 5.13 -2.31 9.51
N GLU A 57 6.22 -2.97 9.89
CA GLU A 57 6.16 -4.18 10.72
C GLU A 57 5.49 -3.97 12.08
N LEU A 58 5.51 -2.74 12.61
CA LEU A 58 4.93 -2.42 13.92
C LEU A 58 3.43 -2.14 13.85
N TYR A 59 2.97 -1.55 12.74
CA TYR A 59 1.59 -1.08 12.61
C TYR A 59 0.70 -1.96 11.72
N LEU A 60 1.22 -3.03 11.11
CA LEU A 60 0.47 -3.91 10.20
C LEU A 60 -0.91 -4.31 10.74
N ASN A 61 -0.99 -4.81 11.98
CA ASN A 61 -2.26 -5.26 12.56
C ASN A 61 -3.24 -4.10 12.75
N LEU A 62 -2.76 -2.96 13.22
CA LEU A 62 -3.58 -1.78 13.47
C LEU A 62 -4.09 -1.18 12.16
N ASP A 63 -3.22 -1.09 11.15
CA ASP A 63 -3.57 -0.57 9.82
C ASP A 63 -4.57 -1.50 9.12
N LEU A 64 -4.45 -2.82 9.29
CA LEU A 64 -5.42 -3.78 8.76
C LEU A 64 -6.80 -3.64 9.42
N ILE A 65 -6.85 -3.51 10.75
CA ILE A 65 -8.10 -3.28 11.48
C ILE A 65 -8.75 -1.99 10.99
N GLN A 66 -8.00 -0.89 10.95
CA GLN A 66 -8.51 0.40 10.46
C GLN A 66 -8.98 0.34 9.02
N PHE A 67 -8.29 -0.40 8.15
CA PHE A 67 -8.69 -0.54 6.75
C PHE A 67 -10.03 -1.28 6.62
N VAL A 68 -10.27 -2.29 7.45
CA VAL A 68 -11.54 -3.04 7.45
C VAL A 68 -12.67 -2.22 8.09
N GLU A 69 -12.40 -1.47 9.15
CA GLU A 69 -13.40 -0.65 9.84
C GLU A 69 -13.84 0.61 9.07
N ASN A 70 -12.94 1.19 8.27
CA ASN A 70 -13.20 2.41 7.50
C ASN A 70 -13.72 2.17 6.07
N LYS A 71 -14.01 0.92 5.71
CA LYS A 71 -14.58 0.51 4.42
C LYS A 71 -16.10 0.51 4.46
#